data_AF-A0A4Q3TBE4-F1
#
_entry.id   AF-A0A4Q3TBE4-F1
#
_cell.length_a   1.000
_cell.length_b   1.000
_cell.length_c   1.000
_cell.angle_alpha   90.00
_cell.angle_beta   90.00
_cell.angle_gamma   90.00
#
_symmetry.space_group_name_H-M   'P 1'
#
loop_
_entity.id
_entity.type
_entity.pdbx_description
1 polymer ?
#
loop_
_entity_poly.entity_id
_entity_poly.type
_entity_poly.pdbx_seq_one_letter_code
_entity_poly.pdbx_strand_id
1 'polypeptide(L)'
;LLDRVNLILIPILSVDGHERASAYSRPNQRGPRIQGWRNTGTNQNLNRDYLKLDQPEMRAVRGLILKYRPDLYVDVHVTDGMDYQYDVTYGFNGEDGAFTRSPAISGWLNEVLKPAMNAALEREGHIPGELVFGIDDQNPRAGLNDGGLGERFSNGWGSAAHVPTILIENHSLKPHEQRVLGTYVFIEEALRLLADQGAGLRAAITADRTLRPGEIPANFVSDEQPTSTRSFKGILYETYDSPASGRREIRWLGRPDPEPWALPFYGSHSTLSLKRPTAYWVPAYRADIIERLRAHGVEMEALDAPRVANVELLTLDDPKLATHTNEGHVPITVTQVTPHRRDWTYAPGSVRVPTDQPLGDIVVLLLEPQSSEGFFAWGMFPEVLN
;
A
#
# COMPACT_ATOMS: atom_id res chain seq x y z
N LEU A 1 6.93 16.47 24.40
CA LEU A 1 6.97 15.72 23.12
C LEU A 1 6.41 16.59 21.98
N LEU A 2 5.20 17.12 22.15
CA LEU A 2 4.50 17.86 21.09
C LEU A 2 5.03 19.28 20.83
N ASP A 3 5.96 19.80 21.65
CA ASP A 3 6.55 21.13 21.42
C ASP A 3 7.39 21.20 20.13
N ARG A 4 7.81 20.05 19.58
CA ARG A 4 8.67 19.94 18.39
C ARG A 4 8.06 19.12 17.25
N VAL A 5 6.93 18.44 17.49
CA VAL A 5 6.30 17.54 16.51
C VAL A 5 4.78 17.65 16.63
N ASN A 6 4.11 17.72 15.48
CA ASN A 6 2.66 17.71 15.40
C ASN A 6 2.15 16.28 15.16
N LEU A 7 1.17 15.84 15.95
CA LEU A 7 0.48 14.57 15.74
C LEU A 7 -0.91 14.84 15.14
N ILE A 8 -1.20 14.21 14.00
CA ILE A 8 -2.54 14.13 13.42
C ILE A 8 -3.00 12.69 13.57
N LEU A 9 -4.05 12.48 14.38
CA LEU A 9 -4.58 11.15 14.65
C LEU A 9 -5.95 11.00 13.97
N ILE A 10 -6.09 9.95 13.16
CA ILE A 10 -7.38 9.47 12.66
C ILE A 10 -7.72 8.22 13.48
N PRO A 11 -8.50 8.34 14.57
CA PRO A 11 -8.69 7.23 15.50
C PRO A 11 -9.51 6.09 14.89
N ILE A 12 -10.47 6.42 14.03
CA ILE A 12 -11.34 5.46 13.32
C ILE A 12 -11.48 5.97 11.89
N LEU A 13 -10.85 5.26 10.94
CA LEU A 13 -10.96 5.59 9.52
C LEU A 13 -12.24 5.01 8.91
N SER A 14 -12.46 3.70 9.08
CA SER A 14 -13.67 3.01 8.62
C SER A 14 -14.73 3.04 9.72
N VAL A 15 -15.54 4.12 9.74
CA VAL A 15 -16.61 4.29 10.75
C VAL A 15 -17.67 3.20 10.58
N ASP A 16 -18.12 2.94 9.36
CA ASP A 16 -19.11 1.88 9.08
C ASP A 16 -18.62 0.50 9.53
N GLY A 17 -17.36 0.17 9.22
CA GLY A 17 -16.75 -1.09 9.63
C GLY A 17 -16.65 -1.18 11.16
N HIS A 18 -16.23 -0.11 11.81
CA HIS A 18 -16.14 -0.04 13.27
C HIS A 18 -17.51 -0.22 13.94
N GLU A 19 -18.52 0.53 13.51
CA GLU A 19 -19.88 0.50 14.10
C GLU A 19 -20.67 -0.75 13.74
N ARG A 20 -20.28 -1.49 12.69
CA ARG A 20 -20.74 -2.86 12.45
C ARG A 20 -20.08 -3.84 13.43
N ALA A 21 -20.35 -3.60 14.70
CA ALA A 21 -19.68 -4.24 15.83
C ALA A 21 -20.50 -5.42 16.38
N SER A 22 -19.84 -6.55 16.59
CA SER A 22 -20.46 -7.75 17.18
C SER A 22 -19.42 -8.59 17.90
N ALA A 23 -19.87 -9.42 18.84
CA ALA A 23 -19.04 -10.46 19.44
C ALA A 23 -18.70 -11.59 18.45
N TYR A 24 -19.35 -11.60 17.28
CA TYR A 24 -19.23 -12.64 16.26
C TYR A 24 -18.60 -12.16 14.95
N SER A 25 -18.12 -10.91 14.89
CA SER A 25 -17.54 -10.37 13.65
C SER A 25 -16.23 -11.06 13.26
N ARG A 26 -15.37 -11.41 14.24
CA ARG A 26 -14.08 -12.08 14.00
C ARG A 26 -13.90 -13.29 14.94
N PRO A 27 -14.65 -14.39 14.74
CA PRO A 27 -14.64 -15.54 15.65
C PRO A 27 -13.27 -16.26 15.73
N ASN A 28 -12.38 -16.01 14.76
CA ASN A 28 -11.04 -16.60 14.65
C ASN A 28 -9.91 -15.70 15.19
N GLN A 29 -10.21 -14.55 15.80
CA GLN A 29 -9.20 -13.58 16.25
C GLN A 29 -9.24 -13.37 17.78
N ARG A 30 -8.08 -13.15 18.41
CA ARG A 30 -7.97 -12.77 19.84
C ARG A 30 -8.02 -11.25 19.98
N GLY A 31 -9.20 -10.71 19.72
CA GLY A 31 -9.50 -9.28 19.80
C GLY A 31 -10.27 -8.86 21.06
N PRO A 32 -10.72 -7.60 21.12
CA PRO A 32 -11.68 -7.15 22.13
C PRO A 32 -12.99 -7.96 22.04
N ARG A 33 -13.80 -7.94 23.10
CA ARG A 33 -15.08 -8.70 23.16
C ARG A 33 -16.06 -8.33 22.06
N ILE A 34 -16.03 -7.08 21.59
CA ILE A 34 -16.84 -6.56 20.50
C ILE A 34 -15.88 -6.06 19.43
N GLN A 35 -16.07 -6.52 18.20
CA GLN A 35 -15.16 -6.26 17.08
C GLN A 35 -15.96 -5.75 15.89
N GLY A 36 -15.37 -4.80 15.17
CA GLY A 36 -15.93 -4.30 13.91
C GLY A 36 -15.78 -5.29 12.75
N TRP A 37 -16.26 -4.85 11.59
CA TRP A 37 -16.16 -5.50 10.31
C TRP A 37 -15.01 -4.92 9.46
N ARG A 38 -14.46 -5.71 8.53
CA ARG A 38 -13.31 -5.30 7.69
C ARG A 38 -13.68 -4.17 6.72
N ASN A 39 -14.83 -4.30 6.08
CA ASN A 39 -15.24 -3.47 4.96
C ASN A 39 -16.19 -2.35 5.40
N THR A 40 -16.30 -1.30 4.59
CA THR A 40 -17.28 -0.21 4.73
C THR A 40 -18.73 -0.69 4.54
N GLY A 41 -19.71 0.19 4.69
CA GLY A 41 -21.13 -0.12 4.44
C GLY A 41 -21.44 -0.57 3.00
N THR A 42 -20.60 -0.18 2.04
CA THR A 42 -20.64 -0.60 0.62
C THR A 42 -19.79 -1.84 0.35
N ASN A 43 -19.33 -2.51 1.40
CA ASN A 43 -18.47 -3.69 1.37
C ASN A 43 -17.11 -3.47 0.67
N GLN A 44 -16.57 -2.25 0.73
CA GLN A 44 -15.27 -1.89 0.14
C GLN A 44 -14.15 -1.99 1.17
N ASN A 45 -12.97 -2.39 0.73
CA ASN A 45 -11.76 -2.42 1.54
C ASN A 45 -10.95 -1.13 1.33
N LEU A 46 -10.92 -0.27 2.35
CA LEU A 46 -10.15 0.98 2.30
C LEU A 46 -8.65 0.76 2.05
N ASN A 47 -8.10 -0.37 2.52
CA ASN A 47 -6.70 -0.76 2.30
C ASN A 47 -6.46 -1.37 0.90
N ARG A 48 -7.28 -1.01 -0.09
CA ARG A 48 -7.10 -1.30 -1.53
C ARG A 48 -7.35 -0.06 -2.40
N ASP A 49 -7.56 1.11 -1.78
CA ASP A 49 -8.17 2.28 -2.44
C ASP A 49 -7.25 3.51 -2.44
N TYR A 50 -5.95 3.35 -2.10
CA TYR A 50 -4.98 4.46 -2.06
C TYR A 50 -4.73 5.15 -3.42
N LEU A 51 -4.86 4.40 -4.52
CA LEU A 51 -4.78 4.91 -5.89
C LEU A 51 -6.14 5.13 -6.57
N LYS A 52 -7.11 4.26 -6.37
CA LYS A 52 -8.44 4.43 -6.98
C LYS A 52 -9.18 5.65 -6.45
N LEU A 53 -9.12 5.88 -5.13
CA LEU A 53 -9.90 6.90 -4.41
C LEU A 53 -11.41 6.82 -4.67
N ASP A 54 -11.98 5.62 -4.61
CA ASP A 54 -13.43 5.42 -4.69
C ASP A 54 -14.15 5.83 -3.42
N GLN A 55 -13.53 5.64 -2.25
CA GLN A 55 -14.20 5.78 -0.96
C GLN A 55 -14.00 7.20 -0.39
N PRO A 56 -15.05 7.81 0.20
CA PRO A 56 -14.95 9.14 0.78
C PRO A 56 -13.93 9.22 1.93
N GLU A 57 -13.74 8.15 2.68
CA GLU A 57 -12.73 8.03 3.73
C GLU A 57 -11.31 8.20 3.16
N MET A 58 -11.01 7.52 2.05
CA MET A 58 -9.69 7.62 1.41
C MET A 58 -9.48 8.97 0.75
N ARG A 59 -10.52 9.58 0.19
CA ARG A 59 -10.48 10.98 -0.28
C ARG A 59 -10.24 11.96 0.85
N ALA A 60 -10.78 11.72 2.05
CA ALA A 60 -10.55 12.55 3.23
C ALA A 60 -9.10 12.40 3.75
N VAL A 61 -8.59 11.16 3.84
CA VAL A 61 -7.16 10.89 4.17
C VAL A 61 -6.26 11.64 3.19
N ARG A 62 -6.54 11.53 1.89
CA ARG A 62 -5.82 12.24 0.85
C ARG A 62 -5.84 13.75 1.05
N GLY A 63 -7.00 14.34 1.37
CA GLY A 63 -7.12 15.76 1.67
C GLY A 63 -6.27 16.20 2.87
N LEU A 64 -6.19 15.38 3.93
CA LEU A 64 -5.32 15.64 5.08
C LEU A 64 -3.83 15.59 4.71
N ILE A 65 -3.42 14.58 3.92
CA ILE A 65 -2.05 14.44 3.44
C ILE A 65 -1.64 15.66 2.60
N LEU A 66 -2.50 16.14 1.70
CA LEU A 66 -2.24 17.33 0.89
C LEU A 66 -2.19 18.61 1.75
N LYS A 67 -3.10 18.74 2.72
CA LYS A 67 -3.16 19.91 3.60
C LYS A 67 -1.94 20.03 4.51
N TYR A 68 -1.57 18.94 5.17
CA TYR A 68 -0.57 18.95 6.23
C TYR A 68 0.82 18.52 5.77
N ARG A 69 0.92 17.78 4.64
CA ARG A 69 2.18 17.27 4.08
C ARG A 69 3.04 16.59 5.16
N PRO A 70 2.57 15.47 5.75
CA PRO A 70 3.23 14.85 6.88
C PRO A 70 4.66 14.42 6.54
N ASP A 71 5.57 14.58 7.50
CA ASP A 71 6.94 14.06 7.41
C ASP A 71 6.97 12.53 7.49
N LEU A 72 6.02 11.92 8.23
CA LEU A 72 5.86 10.48 8.38
C LEU A 72 4.36 10.13 8.45
N TYR A 73 3.93 9.15 7.68
CA TYR A 73 2.60 8.55 7.75
C TYR A 73 2.71 7.15 8.37
N VAL A 74 1.96 6.88 9.44
CA VAL A 74 1.95 5.58 10.11
C VAL A 74 0.56 4.99 9.97
N ASP A 75 0.47 3.90 9.22
CA ASP A 75 -0.76 3.17 8.97
C ASP A 75 -0.81 1.95 9.90
N VAL A 76 -1.80 1.90 10.79
CA VAL A 76 -1.84 0.94 11.90
C VAL A 76 -2.91 -0.11 11.64
N HIS A 77 -2.46 -1.34 11.42
CA HIS A 77 -3.30 -2.49 11.10
C HIS A 77 -3.10 -3.63 12.11
N VAL A 78 -3.94 -4.65 11.94
CA VAL A 78 -3.85 -5.92 12.65
C VAL A 78 -4.07 -7.04 11.64
N THR A 79 -3.06 -7.87 11.43
CA THR A 79 -3.13 -9.00 10.51
C THR A 79 -3.75 -10.23 11.17
N ASP A 80 -4.38 -11.06 10.35
CA ASP A 80 -4.66 -12.46 10.64
C ASP A 80 -3.62 -13.36 9.94
N GLY A 81 -3.71 -14.67 10.20
CA GLY A 81 -2.83 -15.67 9.57
C GLY A 81 -2.01 -16.48 10.56
N MET A 82 -0.73 -16.67 10.21
CA MET A 82 0.22 -17.50 10.93
C MET A 82 0.63 -16.91 12.28
N ASP A 83 0.56 -17.68 13.36
CA ASP A 83 1.04 -17.22 14.66
C ASP A 83 2.56 -17.24 14.76
N TYR A 84 3.13 -16.18 15.35
CA TYR A 84 4.56 -16.01 15.55
C TYR A 84 4.84 -15.26 16.86
N GLN A 85 6.10 -15.24 17.31
CA GLN A 85 6.45 -14.65 18.60
C GLN A 85 6.43 -13.12 18.59
N TYR A 86 6.58 -12.50 17.42
CA TYR A 86 6.54 -11.04 17.27
C TYR A 86 5.16 -10.48 17.61
N ASP A 87 5.12 -9.41 18.40
CA ASP A 87 3.89 -8.75 18.79
C ASP A 87 3.69 -7.36 18.18
N VAL A 88 4.79 -6.76 17.71
CA VAL A 88 4.76 -5.60 16.83
C VAL A 88 5.54 -5.92 15.57
N THR A 89 4.85 -6.06 14.45
CA THR A 89 5.49 -6.16 13.14
C THR A 89 5.18 -4.91 12.33
N TYR A 90 6.17 -4.46 11.57
CA TYR A 90 6.01 -3.30 10.72
C TYR A 90 6.96 -3.38 9.52
N GLY A 91 6.65 -2.61 8.48
CA GLY A 91 7.47 -2.54 7.29
C GLY A 91 7.17 -1.31 6.45
N PHE A 92 7.97 -1.16 5.40
CA PHE A 92 7.89 -0.07 4.44
C PHE A 92 8.53 -0.51 3.11
N ASN A 93 8.14 0.12 2.01
CA ASN A 93 8.75 -0.19 0.71
C ASN A 93 10.23 0.19 0.69
N GLY A 94 11.08 -0.74 0.23
CA GLY A 94 12.53 -0.60 0.22
C GLY A 94 13.23 -1.10 1.48
N GLU A 95 12.49 -1.70 2.42
CA GLU A 95 13.09 -2.38 3.56
C GLU A 95 14.15 -3.40 3.11
N ASP A 96 15.32 -3.37 3.77
CA ASP A 96 16.45 -4.28 3.55
C ASP A 96 16.88 -4.46 2.07
N GLY A 97 16.76 -3.39 1.27
CA GLY A 97 17.20 -3.36 -0.14
C GLY A 97 16.15 -3.84 -1.14
N ALA A 98 14.91 -4.07 -0.71
CA ALA A 98 13.79 -4.29 -1.62
C ALA A 98 13.56 -3.11 -2.57
N PHE A 99 12.75 -3.31 -3.62
CA PHE A 99 12.45 -2.22 -4.56
C PHE A 99 11.64 -1.10 -3.87
N THR A 100 11.98 0.14 -4.20
CA THR A 100 11.27 1.34 -3.77
C THR A 100 11.42 2.45 -4.82
N ARG A 101 10.40 3.30 -4.94
CA ARG A 101 10.42 4.52 -5.74
C ARG A 101 11.02 5.72 -4.98
N SER A 102 11.25 5.54 -3.68
CA SER A 102 11.78 6.55 -2.77
C SER A 102 13.03 6.05 -2.05
N PRO A 103 14.17 5.92 -2.76
CA PRO A 103 15.40 5.32 -2.20
C PRO A 103 16.00 6.13 -1.05
N ALA A 104 15.95 7.47 -1.08
CA ALA A 104 16.50 8.27 0.01
C ALA A 104 15.65 8.13 1.28
N ILE A 105 14.32 8.15 1.14
CA ILE A 105 13.38 7.91 2.25
C ILE A 105 13.59 6.52 2.83
N SER A 106 13.61 5.50 1.97
CA SER A 106 13.84 4.11 2.39
C SER A 106 15.20 3.94 3.10
N GLY A 107 16.25 4.59 2.62
CA GLY A 107 17.55 4.62 3.30
C GLY A 107 17.44 5.16 4.73
N TRP A 108 16.80 6.33 4.91
CA TRP A 108 16.59 6.89 6.25
C TRP A 108 15.72 5.99 7.13
N LEU A 109 14.67 5.38 6.57
CA LEU A 109 13.80 4.45 7.31
C LEU A 109 14.58 3.21 7.79
N ASN A 110 15.45 2.63 6.95
CA ASN A 110 16.29 1.48 7.29
C ASN A 110 17.39 1.82 8.30
N GLU A 111 18.09 2.94 8.12
CA GLU A 111 19.30 3.26 8.88
C GLU A 111 19.01 3.99 10.19
N VAL A 112 17.90 4.73 10.26
CA VAL A 112 17.58 5.61 11.41
C VAL A 112 16.31 5.14 12.11
N LEU A 113 15.21 4.98 11.39
CA LEU A 113 13.92 4.65 12.02
C LEU A 113 13.88 3.22 12.55
N LYS A 114 14.14 2.22 11.70
CA LYS A 114 14.03 0.79 12.06
C LYS A 114 14.86 0.43 13.31
N PRO A 115 16.15 0.85 13.44
CA PRO A 115 16.92 0.57 14.65
C PRO A 115 16.37 1.25 15.91
N ALA A 116 15.91 2.50 15.79
CA ALA A 116 15.33 3.24 16.92
C ALA A 116 14.02 2.60 17.41
N MET A 117 13.13 2.21 16.48
CA MET A 117 11.87 1.56 16.82
C MET A 117 12.10 0.20 17.49
N ASN A 118 13.00 -0.62 16.94
CA ASN A 118 13.33 -1.92 17.51
C ASN A 118 13.90 -1.79 18.92
N ALA A 119 14.84 -0.88 19.13
CA ALA A 119 15.45 -0.66 20.45
C ALA A 119 14.41 -0.15 21.48
N ALA A 120 13.46 0.69 21.07
CA ALA A 120 12.41 1.17 21.96
C ALA A 120 11.40 0.08 22.33
N LEU A 121 10.97 -0.72 21.35
CA LEU A 121 10.08 -1.86 21.57
C LEU A 121 10.72 -2.89 22.50
N GLU A 122 11.97 -3.29 22.24
CA GLU A 122 12.70 -4.26 23.06
C GLU A 122 12.90 -3.78 24.50
N ARG A 123 13.20 -2.48 24.69
CA ARG A 123 13.34 -1.87 26.02
C ARG A 123 12.06 -1.97 26.85
N GLU A 124 10.91 -1.86 26.20
CA GLU A 124 9.59 -1.97 26.84
C GLU A 124 9.07 -3.43 26.87
N GLY A 125 9.91 -4.41 26.52
CA GLY A 125 9.59 -5.84 26.61
C GLY A 125 8.79 -6.41 25.44
N HIS A 126 8.67 -5.66 24.34
CA HIS A 126 8.08 -6.12 23.09
C HIS A 126 9.13 -6.86 22.22
N ILE A 127 8.64 -7.71 21.32
CA ILE A 127 9.45 -8.46 20.35
C ILE A 127 9.12 -7.92 18.95
N PRO A 128 9.89 -6.94 18.44
CA PRO A 128 9.67 -6.41 17.09
C PRO A 128 10.00 -7.46 16.02
N GLY A 129 9.28 -7.40 14.90
CA GLY A 129 9.54 -8.21 13.72
C GLY A 129 9.27 -7.46 12.42
N GLU A 130 9.77 -8.02 11.33
CA GLU A 130 9.52 -7.48 9.99
C GLU A 130 8.09 -7.78 9.53
N LEU A 131 7.56 -6.91 8.68
CA LEU A 131 6.32 -7.19 7.95
C LEU A 131 6.55 -8.31 6.93
N VAL A 132 5.90 -9.44 7.14
CA VAL A 132 5.99 -10.61 6.27
C VAL A 132 4.64 -11.32 6.17
N PHE A 133 4.42 -12.01 5.06
CA PHE A 133 3.20 -12.77 4.82
C PHE A 133 3.53 -14.22 4.49
N GLY A 134 2.79 -15.16 5.09
CA GLY A 134 2.93 -16.58 4.78
C GLY A 134 2.47 -16.89 3.35
N ILE A 135 3.19 -17.78 2.66
CA ILE A 135 2.81 -18.19 1.29
C ILE A 135 1.84 -19.38 1.25
N ASP A 136 1.62 -20.05 2.39
CA ASP A 136 0.74 -21.20 2.53
C ASP A 136 0.12 -21.25 3.94
N ASP A 137 -1.20 -21.03 4.01
CA ASP A 137 -1.96 -21.06 5.27
C ASP A 137 -2.02 -22.45 5.92
N GLN A 138 -1.74 -23.52 5.17
CA GLN A 138 -1.74 -24.90 5.65
C GLN A 138 -0.35 -25.40 6.04
N ASN A 139 0.71 -24.67 5.65
CA ASN A 139 2.09 -24.99 6.00
C ASN A 139 2.84 -23.72 6.43
N PRO A 140 2.82 -23.40 7.74
CA PRO A 140 3.58 -22.29 8.33
C PRO A 140 5.08 -22.25 7.98
N ARG A 141 5.66 -23.39 7.57
CA ARG A 141 7.07 -23.51 7.22
C ARG A 141 7.34 -23.44 5.72
N ALA A 142 6.32 -23.26 4.88
CA ALA A 142 6.48 -23.21 3.43
C ALA A 142 7.32 -22.01 2.97
N GLY A 143 7.21 -20.87 3.66
CA GLY A 143 7.95 -19.66 3.32
C GLY A 143 7.19 -18.38 3.63
N LEU A 144 7.83 -17.27 3.32
CA LEU A 144 7.34 -15.91 3.51
C LEU A 144 7.51 -15.09 2.22
N ASN A 145 6.70 -14.05 2.03
CA ASN A 145 6.92 -13.04 1.01
C ASN A 145 6.77 -11.62 1.56
N ASP A 146 7.09 -10.63 0.71
CA ASP A 146 7.04 -9.20 0.99
C ASP A 146 5.61 -8.59 0.96
N GLY A 147 4.57 -9.41 0.73
CA GLY A 147 3.19 -8.95 0.60
C GLY A 147 2.85 -8.23 -0.70
N GLY A 148 3.82 -8.15 -1.62
CA GLY A 148 3.74 -7.39 -2.86
C GLY A 148 3.99 -5.90 -2.67
N LEU A 149 4.49 -5.25 -3.72
CA LEU A 149 4.88 -3.83 -3.72
C LEU A 149 3.82 -2.91 -4.34
N GLY A 150 2.56 -3.35 -4.39
CA GLY A 150 1.49 -2.66 -5.10
C GLY A 150 1.11 -1.31 -4.50
N GLU A 151 0.88 -0.32 -5.34
CA GLU A 151 0.57 1.05 -4.92
C GLU A 151 -0.88 1.24 -4.44
N ARG A 152 -1.72 0.21 -4.50
CA ARG A 152 -3.04 0.19 -3.84
C ARG A 152 -2.99 0.17 -2.31
N PHE A 153 -1.84 -0.16 -1.74
CA PHE A 153 -1.57 -0.19 -0.30
C PHE A 153 -0.85 1.10 0.16
N SER A 154 -0.90 1.38 1.46
CA SER A 154 -0.36 2.61 2.04
C SER A 154 1.14 2.81 1.84
N ASN A 155 1.94 1.77 2.09
CA ASN A 155 3.38 1.75 1.94
C ASN A 155 3.81 1.85 0.47
N GLY A 156 3.15 1.11 -0.43
CA GLY A 156 3.39 1.19 -1.87
C GLY A 156 3.06 2.58 -2.43
N TRP A 157 1.87 3.09 -2.08
CA TRP A 157 1.47 4.46 -2.42
C TRP A 157 2.43 5.50 -1.85
N GLY A 158 2.84 5.37 -0.58
CA GLY A 158 3.75 6.29 0.08
C GLY A 158 5.09 6.38 -0.64
N SER A 159 5.65 5.23 -1.04
CA SER A 159 6.85 5.17 -1.87
C SER A 159 6.65 5.89 -3.21
N ALA A 160 5.53 5.68 -3.90
CA ALA A 160 5.23 6.32 -5.18
C ALA A 160 4.93 7.82 -5.07
N ALA A 161 4.44 8.29 -3.91
CA ALA A 161 4.10 9.68 -3.66
C ALA A 161 5.21 10.47 -2.95
N HIS A 162 6.34 9.82 -2.64
CA HIS A 162 7.42 10.38 -1.82
C HIS A 162 6.90 10.89 -0.46
N VAL A 163 6.06 10.08 0.17
CA VAL A 163 5.56 10.26 1.55
C VAL A 163 6.09 9.06 2.36
N PRO A 164 6.99 9.27 3.35
CA PRO A 164 7.48 8.20 4.18
C PRO A 164 6.31 7.51 4.90
N THR A 165 6.12 6.23 4.62
CA THR A 165 4.99 5.46 5.15
C THR A 165 5.48 4.21 5.85
N ILE A 166 5.05 4.03 7.10
CA ILE A 166 5.19 2.78 7.84
C ILE A 166 3.83 2.08 7.89
N LEU A 167 3.82 0.79 7.58
CA LEU A 167 2.70 -0.09 7.83
C LEU A 167 3.01 -0.93 9.06
N ILE A 168 2.27 -0.74 10.14
CA ILE A 168 2.28 -1.62 11.32
C ILE A 168 1.21 -2.69 11.10
N GLU A 169 1.54 -3.97 11.26
CA GLU A 169 0.63 -5.11 11.09
C GLU A 169 0.67 -6.06 12.28
N ASN A 170 0.26 -5.58 13.46
CA ASN A 170 0.29 -6.40 14.67
C ASN A 170 -0.53 -7.70 14.52
N HIS A 171 -0.14 -8.78 15.19
CA HIS A 171 -0.79 -10.06 14.94
C HIS A 171 -2.04 -10.31 15.80
N SER A 172 -3.20 -10.60 15.19
CA SER A 172 -4.49 -10.76 15.88
C SER A 172 -4.55 -11.88 16.93
N LEU A 173 -3.57 -12.80 16.97
CA LEU A 173 -3.44 -13.83 18.01
C LEU A 173 -2.65 -13.39 19.25
N LYS A 174 -2.01 -12.21 19.24
CA LYS A 174 -1.37 -11.63 20.42
C LYS A 174 -2.41 -10.97 21.34
N PRO A 175 -2.18 -10.97 22.66
CA PRO A 175 -3.03 -10.26 23.61
C PRO A 175 -3.31 -8.82 23.17
N HIS A 176 -4.58 -8.41 23.21
CA HIS A 176 -4.99 -7.09 22.74
C HIS A 176 -4.24 -5.95 23.45
N GLU A 177 -4.10 -6.02 24.77
CA GLU A 177 -3.38 -5.03 25.57
C GLU A 177 -1.91 -4.89 25.14
N GLN A 178 -1.23 -6.02 24.91
CA GLN A 178 0.15 -6.05 24.43
C GLN A 178 0.29 -5.33 23.08
N ARG A 179 -0.62 -5.58 22.14
CA ARG A 179 -0.61 -4.91 20.82
C ARG A 179 -0.83 -3.40 20.93
N VAL A 180 -1.75 -2.99 21.79
CA VAL A 180 -2.04 -1.56 22.02
C VAL A 180 -0.81 -0.87 22.62
N LEU A 181 -0.18 -1.47 23.63
CA LEU A 181 1.01 -0.90 24.26
C LEU A 181 2.19 -0.84 23.29
N GLY A 182 2.43 -1.91 22.50
CA GLY A 182 3.52 -1.92 21.53
C GLY A 182 3.34 -0.85 20.44
N THR A 183 2.10 -0.66 19.96
CA THR A 183 1.77 0.43 19.03
C THR A 183 1.99 1.81 19.66
N TYR A 184 1.61 1.97 20.93
CA TYR A 184 1.85 3.22 21.66
C TYR A 184 3.34 3.53 21.75
N VAL A 185 4.17 2.55 22.16
CA VAL A 185 5.64 2.69 22.25
C VAL A 185 6.23 3.07 20.89
N PHE A 186 5.78 2.41 19.82
CA PHE A 186 6.22 2.73 18.46
C PHE A 186 5.91 4.19 18.09
N ILE A 187 4.67 4.62 18.27
CA ILE A 187 4.25 5.99 17.91
C ILE A 187 4.97 7.02 18.78
N GLU A 188 5.10 6.77 20.08
CA GLU A 188 5.82 7.67 20.99
C GLU A 188 7.29 7.82 20.57
N GLU A 189 7.98 6.72 20.30
CA GLU A 189 9.38 6.75 19.85
C GLU A 189 9.50 7.44 18.49
N ALA A 190 8.59 7.18 17.54
CA ALA A 190 8.60 7.85 16.24
C ALA A 190 8.49 9.37 16.40
N LEU A 191 7.63 9.86 17.30
CA LEU A 191 7.53 11.29 17.62
C LEU A 191 8.82 11.83 18.25
N ARG A 192 9.47 11.07 19.14
CA ARG A 192 10.76 11.48 19.76
C ARG A 192 11.85 11.56 18.72
N LEU A 193 11.94 10.56 17.86
CA LEU A 193 12.93 10.49 16.77
C LEU A 193 12.72 11.61 15.76
N LEU A 194 11.48 11.90 15.36
CA LEU A 194 11.19 13.01 14.44
C LEU A 194 11.52 14.38 15.04
N ALA A 195 11.33 14.54 16.36
CA ALA A 195 11.70 15.76 17.07
C ALA A 195 13.21 16.04 17.05
N ASP A 196 14.01 14.97 16.98
CA ASP A 196 15.47 15.02 17.05
C ASP A 196 16.12 14.98 15.65
N GLN A 197 15.68 14.06 14.81
CA GLN A 197 16.30 13.71 13.53
C GLN A 197 15.40 13.92 12.30
N GLY A 198 14.19 14.51 12.47
CA GLY A 198 13.25 14.72 11.37
C GLY A 198 13.78 15.62 10.23
N ALA A 199 14.84 16.39 10.46
CA ALA A 199 15.53 17.13 9.40
C ALA A 199 16.13 16.20 8.33
N GLY A 200 16.68 15.05 8.74
CA GLY A 200 17.21 14.04 7.81
C GLY A 200 16.12 13.44 6.94
N LEU A 201 14.97 13.12 7.53
CA LEU A 201 13.81 12.61 6.79
C LEU A 201 13.29 13.64 5.77
N ARG A 202 13.20 14.92 6.14
CA ARG A 202 12.79 15.99 5.21
C ARG A 202 13.77 16.19 4.05
N ALA A 203 15.07 16.03 4.30
CA ALA A 203 16.08 16.06 3.25
C ALA A 203 15.89 14.89 2.27
N ALA A 204 15.65 13.69 2.79
CA ALA A 204 15.34 12.50 1.99
C ALA A 204 14.07 12.68 1.14
N ILE A 205 12.99 13.21 1.72
CA ILE A 205 11.76 13.57 0.99
C ILE A 205 12.06 14.55 -0.15
N THR A 206 12.87 15.58 0.13
CA THR A 206 13.23 16.58 -0.88
C THR A 206 14.01 15.95 -2.03
N ALA A 207 14.96 15.07 -1.74
CA ALA A 207 15.72 14.35 -2.76
C ALA A 207 14.81 13.48 -3.64
N ASP A 208 13.97 12.64 -3.04
CA ASP A 208 13.12 11.71 -3.78
C ASP A 208 12.06 12.45 -4.63
N ARG A 209 11.53 13.58 -4.17
CA ARG A 209 10.58 14.41 -4.95
C ARG A 209 11.18 15.00 -6.24
N THR A 210 12.49 15.02 -6.40
CA THR A 210 13.16 15.46 -7.64
C THR A 210 13.35 14.35 -8.66
N LEU A 211 13.08 13.09 -8.29
CA LEU A 211 13.26 11.95 -9.18
C LEU A 211 12.26 11.99 -10.35
N ARG A 212 12.78 11.79 -11.56
CA ARG A 212 12.00 11.70 -12.81
C ARG A 212 12.52 10.56 -13.68
N PRO A 213 12.49 9.29 -13.21
CA PRO A 213 12.97 8.17 -14.03
C PRO A 213 12.19 8.13 -15.35
N GLY A 214 12.91 7.89 -16.47
CA GLY A 214 12.31 7.81 -17.80
C GLY A 214 11.52 6.52 -18.01
N GLU A 215 11.79 5.49 -17.20
CA GLU A 215 11.11 4.21 -17.18
C GLU A 215 10.56 3.93 -15.78
N ILE A 216 9.32 3.44 -15.72
CA ILE A 216 8.55 3.21 -14.50
C ILE A 216 8.24 1.71 -14.42
N PRO A 217 8.94 0.96 -13.56
CA PRO A 217 8.59 -0.43 -13.27
C PRO A 217 7.15 -0.49 -12.76
N ALA A 218 6.37 -1.47 -13.19
CA ALA A 218 4.98 -1.67 -12.80
C ALA A 218 4.63 -3.16 -12.77
N ASN A 219 3.42 -3.46 -12.27
CA ASN A 219 2.85 -4.82 -12.21
C ASN A 219 3.80 -5.82 -11.52
N PHE A 220 4.20 -5.49 -10.28
CA PHE A 220 5.06 -6.36 -9.50
C PHE A 220 4.34 -7.67 -9.16
N VAL A 221 5.07 -8.77 -9.31
CA VAL A 221 4.63 -10.12 -8.93
C VAL A 221 5.69 -10.77 -8.06
N SER A 222 5.28 -11.72 -7.21
CA SER A 222 6.21 -12.47 -6.39
C SER A 222 7.16 -13.31 -7.26
N ASP A 223 8.40 -13.46 -6.80
CA ASP A 223 9.38 -14.33 -7.42
C ASP A 223 8.98 -15.81 -7.33
N GLU A 224 9.31 -16.60 -8.35
CA GLU A 224 9.06 -18.05 -8.35
C GLU A 224 10.03 -18.82 -7.45
N GLN A 225 11.22 -18.26 -7.20
CA GLN A 225 12.27 -18.86 -6.38
C GLN A 225 12.58 -17.95 -5.20
N PRO A 226 12.95 -18.49 -4.03
CA PRO A 226 13.28 -17.67 -2.89
C PRO A 226 14.57 -16.89 -3.15
N THR A 227 14.55 -15.61 -2.80
CA THR A 227 15.70 -14.69 -2.94
C THR A 227 16.63 -14.76 -1.73
N SER A 228 16.11 -15.21 -0.59
CA SER A 228 16.87 -15.35 0.65
C SER A 228 16.23 -16.36 1.60
N THR A 229 16.87 -16.58 2.75
CA THR A 229 16.30 -17.33 3.87
C THR A 229 16.24 -16.41 5.07
N ARG A 230 15.09 -16.37 5.76
CA ARG A 230 14.87 -15.55 6.95
C ARG A 230 14.84 -16.40 8.22
N SER A 231 15.51 -15.91 9.25
CA SER A 231 15.38 -16.43 10.62
C SER A 231 14.08 -15.90 11.22
N PHE A 232 13.18 -16.79 11.62
CA PHE A 232 11.82 -16.42 11.99
C PHE A 232 11.40 -17.05 13.32
N LYS A 233 11.01 -16.23 14.30
CA LYS A 233 10.57 -16.68 15.62
C LYS A 233 9.13 -17.22 15.57
N GLY A 234 8.99 -18.51 15.26
CA GLY A 234 7.69 -19.16 15.14
C GLY A 234 7.05 -19.56 16.48
N ILE A 235 5.76 -19.89 16.42
CA ILE A 235 5.00 -20.50 17.53
C ILE A 235 4.77 -21.98 17.21
N LEU A 236 4.89 -22.85 18.22
CA LEU A 236 4.62 -24.28 18.06
C LEU A 236 3.18 -24.50 17.57
N TYR A 237 3.03 -25.39 16.60
CA TYR A 237 1.74 -25.78 16.03
C TYR A 237 1.69 -27.29 15.80
N GLU A 238 0.47 -27.79 15.65
CA GLU A 238 0.21 -29.14 15.17
C GLU A 238 -0.89 -29.11 14.11
N THR A 239 -1.04 -30.20 13.37
CA THR A 239 -2.16 -30.39 12.46
C THR A 239 -3.19 -31.31 13.09
N TYR A 240 -4.47 -31.00 12.97
CA TYR A 240 -5.56 -31.86 13.43
C TYR A 240 -6.69 -31.94 12.40
N ASP A 241 -7.44 -33.03 12.41
CA ASP A 241 -8.64 -33.16 11.57
C ASP A 241 -9.83 -32.53 12.31
N SER A 242 -10.37 -31.45 11.74
CA SER A 242 -11.38 -30.60 12.36
C SER A 242 -12.78 -31.18 12.13
N PRO A 243 -13.54 -31.57 13.18
CA PRO A 243 -14.90 -32.08 13.01
C PRO A 243 -15.87 -31.03 12.48
N ALA A 244 -15.57 -29.74 12.70
CA ALA A 244 -16.43 -28.63 12.27
C ALA A 244 -16.32 -28.35 10.77
N SER A 245 -15.11 -28.43 10.20
CA SER A 245 -14.89 -28.16 8.78
C SER A 245 -14.73 -29.42 7.93
N GLY A 246 -14.46 -30.57 8.54
CA GLY A 246 -14.12 -31.82 7.85
C GLY A 246 -12.74 -31.79 7.18
N ARG A 247 -11.88 -30.81 7.51
CA ARG A 247 -10.54 -30.64 6.91
C ARG A 247 -9.43 -30.79 7.93
N ARG A 248 -8.22 -31.05 7.44
CA ARG A 248 -7.01 -30.91 8.24
C ARG A 248 -6.69 -29.43 8.42
N GLU A 249 -6.48 -29.00 9.66
CA GLU A 249 -6.27 -27.60 10.03
C GLU A 249 -5.04 -27.45 10.92
N ILE A 250 -4.44 -26.26 10.91
CA ILE A 250 -3.36 -25.88 11.81
C ILE A 250 -3.96 -25.46 13.16
N ARG A 251 -3.40 -25.99 14.24
CA ARG A 251 -3.70 -25.59 15.62
C ARG A 251 -2.45 -25.01 16.27
N TRP A 252 -2.49 -23.72 16.54
CA TRP A 252 -1.46 -22.99 17.29
C TRP A 252 -1.49 -23.39 18.76
N LEU A 253 -0.34 -23.79 19.30
CA LEU A 253 -0.20 -24.23 20.70
C LEU A 253 0.10 -23.06 21.65
N GLY A 254 0.31 -21.85 21.12
CA GLY A 254 0.57 -20.64 21.90
C GLY A 254 1.88 -20.66 22.71
N ARG A 255 2.79 -21.58 22.37
CA ARG A 255 4.13 -21.69 22.99
C ARG A 255 5.19 -21.29 21.97
N PRO A 256 6.19 -20.47 22.34
CA PRO A 256 7.30 -20.16 21.45
C PRO A 256 8.00 -21.45 21.02
N ASP A 257 8.31 -21.55 19.73
CA ASP A 257 9.26 -22.55 19.26
C ASP A 257 10.64 -22.18 19.83
N PRO A 258 11.35 -23.10 20.51
CA PRO A 258 12.66 -22.79 21.10
C PRO A 258 13.71 -22.40 20.06
N GLU A 259 13.57 -22.87 18.82
CA GLU A 259 14.49 -22.57 17.74
C GLU A 259 13.81 -21.70 16.66
N PRO A 260 14.49 -20.68 16.14
CA PRO A 260 13.97 -19.93 15.02
C PRO A 260 13.87 -20.83 13.78
N TRP A 261 12.82 -20.62 13.00
CA TRP A 261 12.65 -21.28 11.71
C TRP A 261 13.55 -20.62 10.67
N ALA A 262 14.13 -21.43 9.79
CA ALA A 262 14.79 -20.95 8.58
C ALA A 262 13.78 -21.03 7.43
N LEU A 263 13.11 -19.91 7.15
CA LEU A 263 12.05 -19.86 6.14
C LEU A 263 12.57 -19.31 4.82
N PRO A 264 12.26 -19.94 3.66
CA PRO A 264 12.52 -19.32 2.37
C PRO A 264 11.71 -18.04 2.24
N PHE A 265 12.34 -16.98 1.74
CA PHE A 265 11.72 -15.68 1.51
C PHE A 265 11.68 -15.36 0.02
N TYR A 266 10.50 -15.00 -0.46
CA TYR A 266 10.21 -14.68 -1.85
C TYR A 266 10.03 -13.17 -1.98
N GLY A 267 10.88 -12.55 -2.81
CA GLY A 267 10.76 -11.14 -3.15
C GLY A 267 9.72 -10.91 -4.25
N SER A 268 9.79 -9.74 -4.88
CA SER A 268 8.96 -9.38 -6.01
C SER A 268 9.78 -8.70 -7.12
N HIS A 269 9.38 -8.90 -8.38
CA HIS A 269 9.94 -8.22 -9.54
C HIS A 269 8.85 -7.59 -10.41
N SER A 270 9.18 -6.51 -11.12
CA SER A 270 8.28 -5.87 -12.07
C SER A 270 8.12 -6.70 -13.34
N THR A 271 6.90 -6.87 -13.82
CA THR A 271 6.61 -7.54 -15.11
C THR A 271 6.41 -6.54 -16.26
N LEU A 272 6.39 -5.25 -15.96
CA LEU A 272 6.14 -4.17 -16.92
C LEU A 272 7.11 -3.01 -16.67
N SER A 273 7.60 -2.38 -17.74
CA SER A 273 8.31 -1.10 -17.70
C SER A 273 7.58 -0.11 -18.59
N LEU A 274 7.02 0.94 -17.98
CA LEU A 274 6.27 2.00 -18.65
C LEU A 274 7.19 3.17 -18.98
N LYS A 275 7.12 3.70 -20.20
CA LYS A 275 7.88 4.90 -20.58
C LYS A 275 7.16 6.14 -20.08
N ARG A 276 7.88 7.07 -19.44
CA ARG A 276 7.30 8.35 -19.01
C ARG A 276 7.07 9.26 -20.23
N PRO A 277 5.82 9.59 -20.60
CA PRO A 277 5.57 10.63 -21.60
C PRO A 277 5.79 12.00 -20.99
N THR A 278 5.93 13.05 -21.80
CA THR A 278 6.08 14.43 -21.27
C THR A 278 4.82 14.93 -20.54
N ALA A 279 3.65 14.49 -20.98
CA ALA A 279 2.37 14.75 -20.35
C ALA A 279 1.31 13.79 -20.88
N TYR A 280 0.23 13.64 -20.11
CA TYR A 280 -1.03 13.08 -20.58
C TYR A 280 -2.02 14.19 -20.86
N TRP A 281 -3.07 13.87 -21.61
CA TRP A 281 -4.21 14.75 -21.84
C TRP A 281 -5.48 14.06 -21.39
N VAL A 282 -6.25 14.72 -20.53
CA VAL A 282 -7.56 14.24 -20.10
C VAL A 282 -8.62 15.17 -20.67
N PRO A 283 -9.52 14.66 -21.53
CA PRO A 283 -10.50 15.50 -22.21
C PRO A 283 -11.60 15.99 -21.24
N ALA A 284 -12.20 17.14 -21.54
CA ALA A 284 -13.21 17.80 -20.70
C ALA A 284 -14.42 16.90 -20.36
N TYR A 285 -14.77 15.97 -21.26
CA TYR A 285 -15.87 15.02 -21.04
C TYR A 285 -15.55 13.94 -19.98
N ARG A 286 -14.31 13.87 -19.49
CA ARG A 286 -13.87 13.00 -18.37
C ARG A 286 -13.63 13.79 -17.10
N ALA A 287 -14.65 14.55 -16.69
CA ALA A 287 -14.63 15.32 -15.45
C ALA A 287 -14.38 14.44 -14.22
N ASP A 288 -14.84 13.19 -14.24
CA ASP A 288 -14.60 12.16 -13.22
C ASP A 288 -13.10 11.87 -13.01
N ILE A 289 -12.34 11.73 -14.09
CA ILE A 289 -10.90 11.49 -14.04
C ILE A 289 -10.15 12.75 -13.61
N ILE A 290 -10.55 13.91 -14.13
CA ILE A 290 -9.96 15.20 -13.72
C ILE A 290 -10.17 15.42 -12.22
N GLU A 291 -11.35 15.11 -11.68
CA GLU A 291 -11.63 15.18 -10.26
C GLU A 291 -10.76 14.22 -9.45
N ARG A 292 -10.62 12.96 -9.87
CA ARG A 292 -9.77 11.97 -9.18
C ARG A 292 -8.30 12.39 -9.18
N LEU A 293 -7.76 12.82 -10.32
CA LEU A 293 -6.39 13.35 -10.41
C LEU A 293 -6.21 14.57 -9.48
N ARG A 294 -7.18 15.49 -9.45
CA ARG A 294 -7.17 16.61 -8.50
C ARG A 294 -7.18 16.14 -7.05
N ALA A 295 -7.97 15.11 -6.74
CA ALA A 295 -8.00 14.53 -5.40
C ALA A 295 -6.64 13.96 -5.01
N HIS A 296 -5.89 13.34 -5.92
CA HIS A 296 -4.50 12.93 -5.66
C HIS A 296 -3.55 14.09 -5.35
N GLY A 297 -3.90 15.32 -5.74
CA GLY A 297 -3.02 16.49 -5.70
C GLY A 297 -2.13 16.62 -6.93
N VAL A 298 -2.50 15.96 -8.03
CA VAL A 298 -1.78 16.05 -9.30
C VAL A 298 -1.92 17.45 -9.89
N GLU A 299 -0.79 18.04 -10.29
CA GLU A 299 -0.73 19.32 -11.00
C GLU A 299 -1.23 19.14 -12.43
N MET A 300 -2.10 20.05 -12.87
CA MET A 300 -2.78 20.00 -14.16
C MET A 300 -2.94 21.40 -14.74
N GLU A 301 -2.82 21.51 -16.07
CA GLU A 301 -3.01 22.75 -16.83
C GLU A 301 -4.35 22.68 -17.56
N ALA A 302 -5.35 23.42 -17.10
CA ALA A 302 -6.66 23.48 -17.74
C ALA A 302 -6.63 24.36 -19.00
N LEU A 303 -7.40 23.97 -20.03
CA LEU A 303 -7.57 24.74 -21.25
C LEU A 303 -8.78 25.67 -21.17
N ASP A 304 -8.58 26.95 -21.49
CA ASP A 304 -9.67 27.93 -21.61
C ASP A 304 -10.21 28.07 -23.05
N ALA A 305 -9.49 27.54 -24.04
CA ALA A 305 -9.84 27.56 -25.46
C ALA A 305 -9.48 26.22 -26.11
N PRO A 306 -10.09 25.86 -27.26
CA PRO A 306 -9.71 24.67 -27.99
C PRO A 306 -8.22 24.66 -28.33
N ARG A 307 -7.56 23.51 -28.14
CA ARG A 307 -6.14 23.34 -28.46
C ARG A 307 -5.92 22.06 -29.25
N VAL A 308 -5.20 22.18 -30.36
CA VAL A 308 -4.67 21.02 -31.08
C VAL A 308 -3.38 20.56 -30.39
N ALA A 309 -3.29 19.28 -30.08
CA ALA A 309 -2.07 18.65 -29.57
C ALA A 309 -1.75 17.42 -30.42
N ASN A 310 -0.47 17.26 -30.77
CA ASN A 310 0.02 16.01 -31.33
C ASN A 310 0.24 15.02 -30.19
N VAL A 311 -0.54 13.94 -30.16
CA VAL A 311 -0.57 12.95 -29.09
C VAL A 311 -0.38 11.55 -29.63
N GLU A 312 0.04 10.64 -28.76
CA GLU A 312 -0.02 9.20 -29.03
C GLU A 312 -1.34 8.67 -28.47
N LEU A 313 -2.19 8.15 -29.37
CA LEU A 313 -3.39 7.40 -29.02
C LEU A 313 -3.04 5.93 -29.00
N LEU A 314 -3.40 5.24 -27.92
CA LEU A 314 -3.12 3.82 -27.74
C LEU A 314 -4.31 3.00 -28.24
N THR A 315 -4.06 2.10 -29.20
CA THR A 315 -4.96 0.99 -29.49
C THR A 315 -4.69 -0.12 -28.48
N LEU A 316 -5.74 -0.66 -27.88
CA LEU A 316 -5.65 -1.75 -26.90
C LEU A 316 -5.67 -3.09 -27.64
N ASP A 317 -4.62 -3.90 -27.48
CA ASP A 317 -4.52 -5.18 -28.17
C ASP A 317 -5.10 -6.30 -27.27
N ASP A 318 -6.25 -6.84 -27.70
CA ASP A 318 -6.99 -7.94 -27.02
C ASP A 318 -7.26 -7.71 -25.51
N PRO A 319 -7.87 -6.58 -25.11
CA PRO A 319 -8.19 -6.32 -23.71
C PRO A 319 -9.17 -7.36 -23.15
N LYS A 320 -8.95 -7.79 -21.91
CA LYS A 320 -9.75 -8.82 -21.22
C LYS A 320 -10.48 -8.25 -20.03
N LEU A 321 -11.80 -8.42 -19.98
CA LEU A 321 -12.57 -8.20 -18.75
C LEU A 321 -12.44 -9.41 -17.82
N ALA A 322 -12.32 -9.14 -16.53
CA ALA A 322 -12.39 -10.17 -15.51
C ALA A 322 -13.79 -10.80 -15.45
N THR A 323 -13.84 -12.08 -15.08
CA THR A 323 -15.10 -12.83 -14.89
C THR A 323 -15.73 -12.61 -13.52
N HIS A 324 -15.07 -11.87 -12.63
CA HIS A 324 -15.50 -11.59 -11.28
C HIS A 324 -15.27 -10.12 -10.95
N THR A 325 -16.08 -9.60 -10.02
CA THR A 325 -15.88 -8.25 -9.49
C THR A 325 -14.76 -8.24 -8.46
N ASN A 326 -14.12 -7.09 -8.31
CA ASN A 326 -13.13 -6.83 -7.27
C ASN A 326 -13.25 -5.38 -6.79
N GLU A 327 -13.41 -5.18 -5.48
CA GLU A 327 -13.55 -3.85 -4.85
C GLU A 327 -14.50 -2.92 -5.63
N GLY A 328 -15.71 -3.42 -5.94
CA GLY A 328 -16.77 -2.64 -6.61
C GLY A 328 -16.64 -2.50 -8.13
N HIS A 329 -15.59 -3.03 -8.75
CA HIS A 329 -15.34 -2.90 -10.19
C HIS A 329 -15.33 -4.24 -10.91
N VAL A 330 -15.41 -4.21 -12.25
CA VAL A 330 -15.02 -5.32 -13.13
C VAL A 330 -13.65 -4.98 -13.70
N PRO A 331 -12.56 -5.57 -13.17
CA PRO A 331 -11.23 -5.27 -13.66
C PRO A 331 -11.05 -5.57 -15.15
N ILE A 332 -10.20 -4.79 -15.80
CA ILE A 332 -9.83 -4.96 -17.20
C ILE A 332 -8.31 -5.13 -17.27
N THR A 333 -7.83 -5.99 -18.14
CA THR A 333 -6.38 -6.18 -18.35
C THR A 333 -6.06 -6.04 -19.82
N VAL A 334 -4.89 -5.46 -20.10
CA VAL A 334 -4.32 -5.40 -21.44
C VAL A 334 -2.81 -5.48 -21.31
N THR A 335 -2.17 -6.36 -22.07
CA THR A 335 -0.71 -6.58 -21.98
C THR A 335 0.04 -5.85 -23.07
N GLN A 336 -0.60 -5.59 -24.21
CA GLN A 336 0.00 -4.94 -25.36
C GLN A 336 -0.87 -3.77 -25.83
N VAL A 337 -0.19 -2.69 -26.23
CA VAL A 337 -0.83 -1.52 -26.82
C VAL A 337 -0.03 -1.07 -28.03
N THR A 338 -0.74 -0.60 -29.04
CA THR A 338 -0.14 -0.07 -30.26
C THR A 338 -0.32 1.46 -30.33
N PRO A 339 0.77 2.26 -30.27
CA PRO A 339 0.67 3.71 -30.29
C PRO A 339 0.50 4.26 -31.72
N HIS A 340 -0.37 5.25 -31.86
CA HIS A 340 -0.60 5.99 -33.11
C HIS A 340 -0.50 7.49 -32.86
N ARG A 341 0.38 8.17 -33.60
CA ARG A 341 0.47 9.64 -33.54
C ARG A 341 -0.66 10.29 -34.29
N ARG A 342 -1.33 11.24 -33.64
CA ARG A 342 -2.45 11.96 -34.20
C ARG A 342 -2.56 13.35 -33.62
N ASP A 343 -2.95 14.31 -34.46
CA ASP A 343 -3.42 15.61 -33.99
C ASP A 343 -4.84 15.47 -33.44
N TRP A 344 -5.01 15.80 -32.17
CA TRP A 344 -6.30 15.78 -31.47
C TRP A 344 -6.66 17.18 -30.98
N THR A 345 -7.91 17.58 -31.19
CA THR A 345 -8.41 18.87 -30.69
C THR A 345 -9.09 18.66 -29.35
N TYR A 346 -8.52 19.22 -28.29
CA TYR A 346 -9.10 19.23 -26.95
C TYR A 346 -9.97 20.46 -26.77
N ALA A 347 -11.20 20.27 -26.27
CA ALA A 347 -12.13 21.35 -25.94
C ALA A 347 -11.73 22.09 -24.66
N PRO A 348 -12.23 23.32 -24.42
CA PRO A 348 -12.11 23.99 -23.12
C PRO A 348 -12.56 23.09 -21.97
N GLY A 349 -11.87 23.18 -20.83
CA GLY A 349 -12.06 22.30 -19.67
C GLY A 349 -11.29 20.99 -19.73
N SER A 350 -10.68 20.64 -20.87
CA SER A 350 -9.69 19.54 -20.91
C SER A 350 -8.43 19.97 -20.17
N VAL A 351 -7.66 19.01 -19.67
CA VAL A 351 -6.43 19.28 -18.92
C VAL A 351 -5.24 18.58 -19.55
N ARG A 352 -4.10 19.29 -19.59
CA ARG A 352 -2.79 18.67 -19.75
C ARG A 352 -2.27 18.30 -18.36
N VAL A 353 -1.74 17.09 -18.23
CA VAL A 353 -1.20 16.55 -16.99
C VAL A 353 0.30 16.31 -17.18
N PRO A 354 1.18 17.26 -16.85
CA PRO A 354 2.63 17.08 -16.99
C PRO A 354 3.11 15.92 -16.12
N THR A 355 4.09 15.14 -16.58
CA THR A 355 4.70 14.10 -15.74
C THR A 355 5.97 14.57 -15.03
N ASP A 356 6.45 15.79 -15.34
CA ASP A 356 7.54 16.45 -14.65
C ASP A 356 7.03 17.16 -13.37
N GLN A 357 6.57 16.35 -12.43
CA GLN A 357 6.08 16.78 -11.13
C GLN A 357 6.34 15.67 -10.09
N PRO A 358 6.35 15.97 -8.78
CA PRO A 358 6.63 14.97 -7.74
C PRO A 358 5.70 13.74 -7.78
N LEU A 359 4.46 13.89 -8.25
CA LEU A 359 3.50 12.77 -8.39
C LEU A 359 3.52 12.14 -9.79
N GLY A 360 4.55 12.42 -10.61
CA GLY A 360 4.61 11.96 -12.00
C GLY A 360 4.57 10.45 -12.17
N ASP A 361 5.19 9.68 -11.25
CA ASP A 361 5.10 8.22 -11.23
C ASP A 361 3.65 7.75 -11.06
N ILE A 362 2.93 8.34 -10.11
CA ILE A 362 1.50 8.06 -9.87
C ILE A 362 0.68 8.42 -11.10
N VAL A 363 0.96 9.53 -11.78
CA VAL A 363 0.26 9.89 -13.02
C VAL A 363 0.44 8.80 -14.09
N VAL A 364 1.66 8.31 -14.28
CA VAL A 364 1.94 7.22 -15.23
C VAL A 364 1.21 5.94 -14.82
N LEU A 365 1.29 5.54 -13.55
CA LEU A 365 0.61 4.34 -13.04
C LEU A 365 -0.91 4.42 -13.16
N LEU A 366 -1.51 5.61 -13.02
CA LEU A 366 -2.96 5.80 -13.11
C LEU A 366 -3.47 5.85 -14.56
N LEU A 367 -2.68 6.39 -15.50
CA LEU A 367 -3.13 6.71 -16.86
C LEU A 367 -2.62 5.73 -17.93
N GLU A 368 -1.62 4.90 -17.64
CA GLU A 368 -1.22 3.81 -18.55
C GLU A 368 -2.17 2.61 -18.45
N PRO A 369 -2.76 2.14 -19.57
CA PRO A 369 -3.75 1.07 -19.54
C PRO A 369 -3.17 -0.30 -19.16
N GLN A 370 -1.87 -0.51 -19.37
CA GLN A 370 -1.18 -1.74 -18.98
C GLN A 370 -0.89 -1.83 -17.46
N SER A 371 -0.97 -0.71 -16.74
CA SER A 371 -0.77 -0.67 -15.29
C SER A 371 -1.93 -1.33 -14.54
N SER A 372 -1.65 -2.29 -13.66
CA SER A 372 -2.65 -2.95 -12.81
C SER A 372 -3.26 -2.03 -11.74
N GLU A 373 -2.68 -0.84 -11.58
CA GLU A 373 -3.16 0.23 -10.71
C GLU A 373 -3.93 1.33 -11.46
N GLY A 374 -3.97 1.24 -12.80
CA GLY A 374 -4.53 2.25 -13.67
C GLY A 374 -6.05 2.37 -13.58
N PHE A 375 -6.57 3.55 -13.93
CA PHE A 375 -8.02 3.76 -14.04
C PHE A 375 -8.66 2.82 -15.08
N PHE A 376 -7.92 2.48 -16.15
CA PHE A 376 -8.36 1.46 -17.11
C PHE A 376 -8.49 0.08 -16.44
N ALA A 377 -7.47 -0.33 -15.68
CA ALA A 377 -7.45 -1.64 -15.05
C ALA A 377 -8.55 -1.82 -14.02
N TRP A 378 -8.95 -0.73 -13.38
CA TRP A 378 -10.10 -0.67 -12.47
C TRP A 378 -11.44 -0.44 -13.18
N GLY A 379 -11.52 -0.58 -14.50
CA GLY A 379 -12.79 -0.56 -15.21
C GLY A 379 -13.47 0.80 -15.26
N MET A 380 -12.71 1.91 -15.20
CA MET A 380 -13.27 3.27 -15.31
C MET A 380 -13.46 3.74 -16.75
N PHE A 381 -13.03 2.93 -17.74
CA PHE A 381 -13.08 3.22 -19.18
C PHE A 381 -13.71 2.08 -20.01
N PRO A 382 -14.77 1.38 -19.57
CA PRO A 382 -15.28 0.22 -20.29
C PRO A 382 -15.81 0.57 -21.68
N GLU A 383 -16.20 1.83 -21.90
CA GLU A 383 -16.75 2.31 -23.17
C GLU A 383 -15.75 2.25 -24.34
N VAL A 384 -14.45 2.20 -24.07
CA VAL A 384 -13.40 2.14 -25.11
C VAL A 384 -13.27 0.76 -25.74
N LEU A 385 -13.98 -0.24 -25.21
CA LEU A 385 -14.00 -1.61 -25.72
C LEU A 385 -15.04 -1.84 -26.83
N ASN A 386 -15.84 -0.81 -27.16
CA ASN A 386 -16.95 -0.88 -28.11
C ASN A 386 -16.54 -0.68 -29.58
#